data_AF-A0A1L3Q2G7-F1
#
_entry.id   AF-A0A1L3Q2G7-F1
#
_cell.length_a   1.000
_cell.length_b   1.000
_cell.length_c   1.000
_cell.angle_alpha   90.00
_cell.angle_beta   90.00
_cell.angle_gamma   90.00
#
_symmetry.space_group_name_H-M   'P 1'
#
loop_
_entity.id
_entity.type
_entity.pdbx_description
1 polymer ?
#
loop_
_entity_poly.entity_id
_entity_poly.type
_entity_poly.pdbx_seq_one_letter_code
_entity_poly.pdbx_strand_id
1 'polypeptide(L)'
;MSEYFSEKMLQSKLKKMYWMESQLEQLILWESELELEGAESEALQILSNDSERHRLIVEYWMEIADIAIPKEPPLGVPIKHFDFEGMDGPEMFQKIRKYEILAHSDYKKIASINQNVLQEFFGRKEKSNEFTKQMERIAQEEERHRQICEERVGGFKTIRGRS
;
A
#
# COMPACT_ATOMS: atom_id res chain seq x y z
N MET A 1 -8.53 9.02 -24.47
CA MET A 1 -8.01 7.68 -24.81
C MET A 1 -8.15 6.83 -23.58
N SER A 2 -9.09 5.87 -23.58
CA SER A 2 -9.21 4.88 -22.52
C SER A 2 -8.03 3.93 -22.65
N GLU A 3 -7.05 3.98 -21.76
CA GLU A 3 -6.03 2.92 -21.70
C GLU A 3 -6.76 1.57 -21.59
N TYR A 4 -6.43 0.65 -22.48
CA TYR A 4 -6.98 -0.69 -22.48
C TYR A 4 -6.38 -1.43 -21.29
N PHE A 5 -7.09 -1.42 -20.16
CA PHE A 5 -6.66 -2.15 -18.98
C PHE A 5 -6.91 -3.64 -19.22
N SER A 6 -5.85 -4.41 -19.47
CA SER A 6 -5.94 -5.84 -19.75
C SER A 6 -5.93 -6.67 -18.47
N GLU A 7 -6.44 -7.90 -18.56
CA GLU A 7 -6.31 -8.92 -17.51
C GLU A 7 -4.86 -9.05 -17.00
N LYS A 8 -3.88 -9.12 -17.90
CA LYS A 8 -2.45 -9.22 -17.52
C LYS A 8 -1.98 -8.01 -16.71
N MET A 9 -2.51 -6.82 -17.00
CA MET A 9 -2.20 -5.61 -16.23
C MET A 9 -2.82 -5.69 -14.83
N LEU A 10 -4.06 -6.18 -14.71
CA LEU A 10 -4.69 -6.40 -13.41
C LEU A 10 -3.92 -7.42 -12.57
N GLN A 11 -3.57 -8.56 -13.15
CA GLN A 11 -2.77 -9.57 -12.47
C GLN A 11 -1.41 -9.03 -12.03
N SER A 12 -0.74 -8.27 -12.90
CA SER A 12 0.53 -7.62 -12.57
C SER A 12 0.36 -6.64 -11.40
N LYS A 13 -0.69 -5.83 -11.41
CA LYS A 13 -0.99 -4.87 -10.33
C LYS A 13 -1.28 -5.57 -9.00
N LEU A 14 -2.12 -6.61 -8.99
CA LEU A 14 -2.44 -7.36 -7.76
C LEU A 14 -1.19 -7.99 -7.14
N LYS A 15 -0.32 -8.61 -7.95
CA LYS A 15 0.97 -9.14 -7.46
C LYS A 15 1.85 -8.06 -6.83
N LYS A 16 1.90 -6.87 -7.44
CA LYS A 16 2.68 -5.73 -6.92
C LYS A 16 2.10 -5.23 -5.59
N MET A 17 0.78 -5.05 -5.53
CA MET A 17 0.12 -4.62 -4.30
C MET A 17 0.35 -5.63 -3.19
N TYR A 18 0.08 -6.92 -3.43
CA TYR A 18 0.38 -7.98 -2.46
C TYR A 18 1.82 -7.89 -1.93
N TRP A 19 2.80 -7.76 -2.85
CA TRP A 19 4.20 -7.67 -2.45
C TRP A 19 4.46 -6.45 -1.57
N MET A 20 3.99 -5.27 -1.96
CA MET A 20 4.19 -4.03 -1.22
C MET A 20 3.52 -4.06 0.16
N GLU A 21 2.28 -4.53 0.26
CA GLU A 21 1.62 -4.68 1.56
C GLU A 21 2.37 -5.66 2.47
N SER A 22 2.91 -6.75 1.91
CA SER A 22 3.74 -7.70 2.67
C SER A 22 5.03 -7.07 3.20
N GLN A 23 5.54 -6.03 2.55
CA GLN A 23 6.70 -5.27 3.02
C GLN A 23 6.33 -4.31 4.14
N LEU A 24 5.19 -3.63 4.01
CA LEU A 24 4.68 -2.67 5.00
C LEU A 24 4.17 -3.36 6.27
N GLU A 25 3.63 -4.57 6.16
CA GLU A 25 3.28 -5.41 7.31
C GLU A 25 4.48 -5.68 8.24
N GLN A 26 5.71 -5.64 7.72
CA GLN A 26 6.91 -5.90 8.52
C GLN A 26 7.45 -4.65 9.23
N LEU A 27 6.74 -3.51 9.15
CA LEU A 27 7.17 -2.25 9.77
C LEU A 27 7.36 -2.33 11.28
N ILE A 28 6.55 -3.13 11.98
CA ILE A 28 6.66 -3.26 13.45
C ILE A 28 7.99 -3.88 13.90
N LEU A 29 8.66 -4.67 13.04
CA LEU A 29 9.99 -5.18 13.35
C LEU A 29 11.01 -4.05 13.42
N TRP A 30 10.88 -3.06 12.52
CA TRP A 30 11.75 -1.89 12.47
C TRP A 30 11.52 -0.93 13.64
N GLU A 31 10.32 -0.89 14.21
CA GLU A 31 10.06 -0.15 15.45
C GLU A 31 11.05 -0.55 16.55
N SER A 32 11.28 -1.85 16.71
CA SER A 32 12.19 -2.39 17.72
C SER A 32 13.67 -2.12 17.42
N GLU A 33 14.05 -2.05 16.14
CA GLU A 33 15.43 -1.76 15.73
C GLU A 33 15.78 -0.27 15.80
N LEU A 34 14.77 0.60 15.64
CA LEU A 34 14.91 2.06 15.65
C LEU A 34 14.59 2.70 17.02
N GLU A 35 14.23 1.91 18.03
CA GLU A 35 13.87 2.37 19.38
C GLU A 35 12.78 3.48 19.36
N LEU A 36 11.80 3.36 18.47
CA LEU A 36 10.71 4.34 18.36
C LEU A 36 9.74 4.23 19.54
N GLU A 37 9.25 5.37 20.02
CA GLU A 37 8.34 5.44 21.17
C GLU A 37 7.14 6.35 20.90
N GLY A 38 6.08 6.17 21.70
CA GLY A 38 4.90 7.03 21.69
C GLY A 38 4.21 7.13 20.33
N ALA A 39 3.96 8.35 19.87
CA ALA A 39 3.15 8.61 18.67
C ALA A 39 3.76 8.09 17.36
N GLU A 40 5.07 7.82 17.33
CA GLU A 40 5.76 7.23 16.18
C GLU A 40 5.57 5.71 16.13
N SER A 41 5.75 5.04 17.28
CA SER A 41 5.43 3.62 17.49
C SER A 41 3.96 3.33 17.16
N GLU A 42 3.02 4.11 17.72
CA GLU A 42 1.59 3.95 17.44
C GLU A 42 1.26 4.12 15.95
N ALA A 43 1.91 5.07 15.27
CA ALA A 43 1.72 5.28 13.85
C ALA A 43 2.23 4.11 13.01
N LEU A 44 3.41 3.55 13.34
CA LEU A 44 3.91 2.35 12.67
C LEU A 44 2.99 1.15 12.87
N GLN A 45 2.47 0.94 14.07
CA GLN A 45 1.55 -0.16 14.33
C GLN A 45 0.26 -0.05 13.51
N ILE A 46 -0.28 1.16 13.35
CA ILE A 46 -1.45 1.40 12.49
C ILE A 46 -1.12 1.02 11.05
N LEU A 47 -0.02 1.55 10.49
CA LEU A 47 0.40 1.27 9.12
C LEU A 47 0.63 -0.23 8.89
N SER A 48 1.35 -0.87 9.80
CA SER A 48 1.67 -2.30 9.77
C SER A 48 0.42 -3.18 9.77
N ASN A 49 -0.52 -2.93 10.68
CA ASN A 49 -1.74 -3.73 10.83
C ASN A 49 -2.71 -3.51 9.66
N ASP A 50 -2.83 -2.26 9.18
CA ASP A 50 -3.69 -1.98 8.03
C ASP A 50 -3.12 -2.61 6.76
N SER A 51 -1.78 -2.56 6.54
CA SER A 51 -1.14 -3.25 5.42
C SER A 51 -1.27 -4.77 5.50
N GLU A 52 -1.20 -5.40 6.67
CA GLU A 52 -1.50 -6.83 6.82
C GLU A 52 -2.92 -7.14 6.30
N ARG A 53 -3.91 -6.35 6.74
CA ARG A 53 -5.29 -6.51 6.30
C ARG A 53 -5.45 -6.28 4.80
N HIS A 54 -4.77 -5.29 4.24
CA HIS A 54 -4.79 -5.02 2.80
C HIS A 54 -4.18 -6.18 2.02
N ARG A 55 -3.03 -6.72 2.46
CA ARG A 55 -2.39 -7.91 1.88
C ARG A 55 -3.37 -9.08 1.83
N LEU A 56 -4.07 -9.36 2.94
CA LEU A 56 -5.05 -10.44 3.03
C LEU A 56 -6.24 -10.24 2.07
N ILE A 57 -6.71 -9.00 1.89
CA ILE A 57 -7.76 -8.68 0.91
C ILE A 57 -7.26 -8.92 -0.52
N VAL A 58 -6.05 -8.47 -0.85
CA VAL A 58 -5.46 -8.67 -2.17
C VAL A 58 -5.22 -10.16 -2.44
N GLU A 59 -4.71 -10.89 -1.46
CA GLU A 59 -4.53 -12.35 -1.51
C GLU A 59 -5.83 -13.08 -1.82
N TYR A 60 -6.91 -12.76 -1.11
CA TYR A 60 -8.24 -13.33 -1.38
C TYR A 60 -8.70 -13.11 -2.84
N TRP A 61 -8.45 -11.93 -3.41
CA TRP A 61 -8.79 -11.67 -4.81
C TRP A 61 -7.87 -12.37 -5.80
N MET A 62 -6.60 -12.53 -5.44
CA MET A 62 -5.66 -13.33 -6.21
C MET A 62 -6.10 -14.80 -6.23
N GLU A 63 -6.54 -15.35 -5.10
CA GLU A 63 -7.09 -16.71 -5.02
C GLU A 63 -8.35 -16.88 -5.89
N ILE A 64 -9.31 -15.94 -5.80
CA ILE A 64 -10.52 -15.98 -6.64
C ILE A 64 -10.17 -15.98 -8.13
N ALA A 65 -9.12 -15.26 -8.51
CA ALA A 65 -8.68 -15.12 -9.89
C ALA A 65 -7.61 -16.15 -10.32
N ASP A 66 -7.33 -17.16 -9.49
CA ASP A 66 -6.29 -18.19 -9.72
C ASP A 66 -4.91 -17.59 -10.05
N ILE A 67 -4.58 -16.47 -9.39
CA ILE A 67 -3.30 -15.79 -9.52
C ILE A 67 -2.35 -16.32 -8.45
N ALA A 68 -1.26 -16.96 -8.89
CA ALA A 68 -0.22 -17.39 -7.97
C ALA A 68 0.41 -16.22 -7.19
N ILE A 69 0.57 -16.42 -5.88
CA ILE A 69 1.29 -15.53 -4.98
C ILE A 69 2.76 -15.42 -5.43
N PRO A 70 3.30 -14.20 -5.61
CA PRO A 70 4.68 -14.02 -6.01
C PRO A 70 5.64 -14.52 -4.93
N LYS A 71 6.58 -15.37 -5.30
CA LYS A 71 7.69 -15.81 -4.43
C LYS A 71 8.90 -14.88 -4.47
N GLU A 72 8.91 -13.95 -5.44
CA GLU A 72 9.98 -13.00 -5.71
C GLU A 72 9.36 -11.63 -6.04
N PRO A 73 10.10 -10.52 -5.86
CA PRO A 73 9.62 -9.18 -6.18
C PRO A 73 9.08 -9.09 -7.62
N PRO A 74 7.83 -8.67 -7.82
CA PRO A 74 7.29 -8.47 -9.16
C PRO A 74 8.06 -7.37 -9.93
N LEU A 75 8.10 -7.50 -11.26
CA LEU A 75 8.82 -6.55 -12.13
C LEU A 75 8.41 -5.09 -11.87
N GLY A 76 9.41 -4.23 -11.64
CA GLY A 76 9.19 -2.80 -11.40
C GLY A 76 8.79 -2.46 -9.97
N VAL A 77 8.85 -3.41 -9.04
CA VAL A 77 8.88 -3.15 -7.59
C VAL A 77 10.35 -3.19 -7.15
N PRO A 78 10.81 -2.26 -6.30
CA PRO A 78 12.17 -2.33 -5.76
C PRO A 78 12.43 -3.69 -5.10
N ILE A 79 13.57 -4.30 -5.44
CA ILE A 79 14.00 -5.59 -4.88
C ILE A 79 14.37 -5.43 -3.39
N LYS A 80 14.84 -4.24 -3.00
CA LYS A 80 15.21 -3.97 -1.62
C LYS A 80 13.95 -3.80 -0.76
N HIS A 81 13.90 -4.60 0.30
CA HIS A 81 13.07 -4.39 1.47
C HIS A 81 13.22 -2.95 2.00
N PHE A 82 12.28 -2.50 2.82
CA PHE A 82 12.56 -1.34 3.65
C PHE A 82 13.88 -1.58 4.39
N ASP A 83 14.70 -0.54 4.40
CA ASP A 83 16.02 -0.54 5.01
C ASP A 83 16.09 0.82 5.67
N PHE A 84 15.87 0.82 6.97
CA PHE A 84 15.84 2.03 7.78
C PHE A 84 17.09 2.13 8.66
N GLU A 85 18.10 1.27 8.45
CA GLU A 85 19.32 1.30 9.24
C GLU A 85 19.95 2.69 9.15
N GLY A 86 20.15 3.32 10.32
CA GLY A 86 20.73 4.65 10.44
C GLY A 86 19.82 5.81 10.01
N MET A 87 18.53 5.58 9.75
CA MET A 87 17.54 6.63 9.51
C MET A 87 16.90 7.09 10.83
N ASP A 88 16.61 8.39 10.93
CA ASP A 88 15.74 8.89 12.00
C ASP A 88 14.25 8.67 11.70
N GLY A 89 13.39 8.87 12.69
CA GLY A 89 11.93 8.71 12.56
C GLY A 89 11.35 9.48 11.36
N PRO A 90 11.60 10.80 11.22
CA PRO A 90 11.15 11.57 10.07
C PRO A 90 11.62 11.04 8.71
N GLU A 91 12.88 10.61 8.58
CA GLU A 91 13.42 10.01 7.36
C GLU A 91 12.72 8.69 7.02
N MET A 92 12.49 7.84 8.02
CA MET A 92 11.73 6.60 7.90
C MET A 92 10.30 6.89 7.41
N PHE A 93 9.56 7.78 8.07
CA PHE A 93 8.19 8.14 7.65
C PHE A 93 8.15 8.78 6.26
N GLN A 94 9.18 9.53 5.85
CA GLN A 94 9.29 10.05 4.50
C GLN A 94 9.49 8.95 3.46
N LYS A 95 10.23 7.89 3.81
CA LYS A 95 10.41 6.72 2.95
C LYS A 95 9.11 5.93 2.85
N ILE A 96 8.44 5.63 3.97
CA ILE A 96 7.13 4.96 4.00
C ILE A 96 6.10 5.74 3.18
N ARG A 97 5.99 7.06 3.36
CA ARG A 97 5.07 7.93 2.61
C ARG A 97 5.16 7.78 1.09
N LYS A 98 6.36 7.53 0.54
CA LYS A 98 6.52 7.32 -0.92
C LYS A 98 5.82 6.05 -1.39
N TYR A 99 5.81 5.01 -0.56
CA TYR A 99 5.06 3.78 -0.84
C TYR A 99 3.56 4.03 -0.73
N GLU A 100 3.11 4.70 0.34
CA GLU A 100 1.69 5.06 0.52
C GLU A 100 1.14 5.86 -0.68
N ILE A 101 1.93 6.79 -1.22
CA ILE A 101 1.59 7.55 -2.44
C ILE A 101 1.39 6.62 -3.64
N LEU A 102 2.28 5.64 -3.80
CA LEU A 102 2.25 4.72 -4.92
C LEU A 102 1.10 3.71 -4.77
N ALA A 103 0.91 3.14 -3.59
CA ALA A 103 -0.19 2.24 -3.25
C ALA A 103 -1.55 2.90 -3.48
N HIS A 104 -1.75 4.11 -2.93
CA HIS A 104 -2.95 4.91 -3.15
C HIS A 104 -3.23 5.12 -4.65
N SER A 105 -2.20 5.50 -5.42
CA SER A 105 -2.34 5.72 -6.87
C SER A 105 -2.75 4.44 -7.60
N ASP A 106 -2.16 3.31 -7.24
CA ASP A 106 -2.43 2.04 -7.90
C ASP A 106 -3.79 1.45 -7.50
N TYR A 107 -4.19 1.49 -6.23
CA TYR A 107 -5.54 1.07 -5.84
C TYR A 107 -6.62 1.93 -6.49
N LYS A 108 -6.42 3.24 -6.65
CA LYS A 108 -7.37 4.08 -7.42
C LYS A 108 -7.47 3.68 -8.87
N LYS A 109 -6.35 3.34 -9.53
CA LYS A 109 -6.37 2.86 -10.91
C LYS A 109 -7.11 1.53 -11.00
N ILE A 110 -6.84 0.59 -10.08
CA ILE A 110 -7.50 -0.71 -10.02
C ILE A 110 -9.01 -0.55 -9.79
N ALA A 111 -9.41 0.30 -8.85
CA ALA A 111 -10.82 0.61 -8.58
C ALA A 111 -11.54 1.23 -9.78
N SER A 112 -10.81 1.97 -10.63
CA SER A 112 -11.36 2.61 -11.84
C SER A 112 -11.48 1.69 -13.06
N ILE A 113 -11.10 0.41 -12.96
CA ILE A 113 -11.19 -0.53 -14.08
C ILE A 113 -12.66 -0.69 -14.50
N ASN A 114 -12.87 -0.79 -15.81
CA ASN A 114 -14.19 -0.97 -16.39
C ASN A 114 -14.85 -2.26 -15.84
N GLN A 115 -16.09 -2.14 -15.36
CA GLN A 115 -16.84 -3.26 -14.79
C GLN A 115 -17.03 -4.44 -15.74
N ASN A 116 -17.07 -4.22 -17.06
CA ASN A 116 -17.16 -5.31 -18.03
C ASN A 116 -15.88 -6.14 -18.04
N VAL A 117 -14.71 -5.49 -17.96
CA VAL A 117 -13.42 -6.19 -17.87
C VAL A 117 -13.33 -7.00 -16.57
N LEU A 118 -13.77 -6.42 -15.46
CA LEU A 118 -13.81 -7.15 -14.18
C LEU A 118 -14.79 -8.32 -14.20
N GLN A 119 -15.93 -8.18 -14.88
CA GLN A 119 -16.90 -9.26 -15.05
C GLN A 119 -16.36 -10.40 -15.90
N GLU A 120 -15.64 -10.08 -16.98
CA GLU A 120 -14.92 -11.08 -17.78
C GLU A 120 -13.85 -11.78 -16.94
N PHE A 121 -13.12 -11.02 -16.11
CA PHE A 121 -12.04 -11.53 -15.28
C PHE A 121 -12.51 -12.43 -14.12
N PHE A 122 -13.55 -12.03 -13.39
CA PHE A 122 -14.06 -12.77 -12.23
C PHE A 122 -15.25 -13.70 -12.56
N GLY A 123 -15.78 -13.63 -13.79
CA GLY A 123 -16.92 -14.42 -14.26
C GLY A 123 -18.28 -14.09 -13.59
N ARG A 124 -18.35 -13.11 -12.68
CA ARG A 124 -19.58 -12.72 -11.96
C ARG A 124 -19.63 -11.23 -11.64
N LYS A 125 -20.83 -10.64 -11.78
CA LYS A 125 -21.08 -9.21 -11.51
C LYS A 125 -20.96 -8.88 -10.03
N GLU A 126 -21.43 -9.75 -9.15
CA GLU A 126 -21.37 -9.56 -7.70
C GLU A 126 -19.91 -9.46 -7.23
N LYS A 127 -19.04 -10.33 -7.77
CA LYS A 127 -17.60 -10.33 -7.47
C LYS A 127 -16.89 -9.09 -7.99
N SER A 128 -17.25 -8.62 -9.18
CA SER A 128 -16.69 -7.38 -9.75
C SER A 128 -17.03 -6.15 -8.89
N ASN A 129 -18.27 -6.06 -8.42
CA ASN A 129 -18.72 -4.98 -7.54
C ASN A 129 -18.04 -5.07 -6.15
N GLU A 130 -17.96 -6.26 -5.58
CA GLU A 130 -17.31 -6.51 -4.29
C GLU A 130 -15.82 -6.13 -4.35
N PHE A 131 -15.12 -6.57 -5.40
CA PHE A 131 -13.73 -6.20 -5.67
C PHE A 131 -13.55 -4.70 -5.74
N THR A 132 -14.34 -4.03 -6.57
CA THR A 132 -14.25 -2.57 -6.77
C THR A 132 -14.42 -1.83 -5.45
N LYS A 133 -15.45 -2.17 -4.68
CA LYS A 133 -15.71 -1.55 -3.38
C LYS A 133 -14.56 -1.75 -2.40
N GLN A 134 -13.93 -2.92 -2.40
CA GLN A 134 -12.78 -3.18 -1.53
C GLN A 134 -11.55 -2.39 -1.97
N MET A 135 -11.26 -2.32 -3.28
CA MET A 135 -10.15 -1.50 -3.80
C MET A 135 -10.35 0.00 -3.55
N GLU A 136 -11.58 0.51 -3.65
CA GLU A 136 -11.92 1.88 -3.27
C GLU A 136 -11.69 2.15 -1.78
N ARG A 137 -12.09 1.21 -0.93
CA ARG A 137 -11.86 1.31 0.52
C ARG A 137 -10.37 1.34 0.85
N ILE A 138 -9.59 0.42 0.27
CA ILE A 138 -8.14 0.39 0.50
C ILE A 138 -7.52 1.71 0.03
N ALA A 139 -7.89 2.22 -1.15
CA ALA A 139 -7.40 3.51 -1.63
C ALA A 139 -7.66 4.68 -0.66
N GLN A 140 -8.81 4.68 0.04
CA GLN A 140 -9.11 5.69 1.07
C GLN A 140 -8.25 5.51 2.32
N GLU A 141 -7.96 4.27 2.69
CA GLU A 141 -7.09 3.93 3.82
C GLU A 141 -5.64 4.32 3.52
N GLU A 142 -5.13 4.10 2.30
CA GLU A 142 -3.80 4.59 1.89
C GLU A 142 -3.68 6.12 1.91
N GLU A 143 -4.75 6.84 1.54
CA GLU A 143 -4.74 8.30 1.65
C GLU A 143 -4.65 8.76 3.12
N ARG A 144 -5.28 8.02 4.05
CA ARG A 144 -5.11 8.26 5.49
C ARG A 144 -3.68 7.93 5.94
N HIS A 145 -3.09 6.83 5.47
CA HIS A 145 -1.70 6.48 5.78
C HIS A 145 -0.71 7.56 5.33
N ARG A 146 -0.91 8.13 4.14
CA ARG A 146 -0.14 9.28 3.66
C ARG A 146 -0.21 10.46 4.62
N GLN A 147 -1.39 10.77 5.16
CA GLN A 147 -1.59 11.87 6.10
C GLN A 147 -0.87 11.61 7.42
N ILE A 148 -0.96 10.38 7.94
CA ILE A 148 -0.20 9.94 9.13
C ILE A 148 1.29 10.19 8.88
N CYS A 149 1.84 9.72 7.77
CA CYS A 149 3.25 9.93 7.47
C CYS A 149 3.61 11.42 7.32
N GLU A 150 2.76 12.22 6.65
CA GLU A 150 3.01 13.65 6.43
C GLU A 150 3.08 14.45 7.73
N GLU A 151 2.23 14.13 8.70
CA GLU A 151 2.28 14.74 10.04
C GLU A 151 3.61 14.47 10.75
N ARG A 152 4.21 13.29 10.55
CA ARG A 152 5.48 12.89 11.20
C ARG A 152 6.70 13.43 10.47
N VAL A 153 6.64 13.54 9.13
CA VAL A 153 7.67 14.22 8.33
C VAL A 153 7.70 15.73 8.66
N GLY A 154 6.52 16.34 8.86
CA GLY A 154 6.34 17.77 9.10
C GLY A 154 6.64 18.27 10.51
N GLY A 155 7.07 17.40 11.44
CA GLY A 155 7.42 17.76 12.82
C GLY A 155 8.49 18.86 12.96
N PHE A 156 9.27 19.12 11.89
CA PHE A 156 10.09 20.32 11.76
C PHE A 156 9.26 21.57 11.45
N LYS A 157 8.34 21.98 12.33
CA LYS A 157 7.98 23.40 12.39
C LYS A 157 9.20 24.13 12.94
N THR A 158 9.99 24.69 12.03
CA THR A 158 10.99 25.70 12.28
C THR A 158 10.48 26.63 13.38
N ILE A 159 11.18 26.71 14.52
CA ILE A 159 11.00 27.81 15.45
C ILE A 159 11.41 29.05 14.67
N ARG A 160 10.44 29.75 14.07
CA ARG A 160 10.65 31.12 13.60
C ARG A 160 10.89 31.94 14.86
N GLY A 161 12.16 32.15 15.18
CA GLY A 161 12.60 33.09 16.20
C GLY A 161 11.92 34.42 15.96
N ARG A 162 11.39 35.00 17.05
CA ARG A 162 10.93 36.38 17.07
C ARG A 162 12.06 37.29 16.58
N SER A 163 11.75 38.16 15.65
CA SER A 163 12.46 39.41 15.39
C SER A 163 11.42 40.50 15.22
#